data_AF-A0A917DF43-F1
#
_entry.id   AF-A0A917DF43-F1
#
_cell.length_a   1.000
_cell.length_b   1.000
_cell.length_c   1.000
_cell.angle_alpha   90.00
_cell.angle_beta   90.00
_cell.angle_gamma   90.00
#
_symmetry.space_group_name_H-M   'P 1'
#
loop_
_entity.id
_entity.type
_entity.pdbx_description
1 polymer ?
#
loop_
_entity_poly.entity_id
_entity_poly.type
_entity_poly.pdbx_seq_one_letter_code
_entity_poly.pdbx_strand_id
1 'polypeptide(L)' 'MQPDAAYPILLTMTEETKRATKRPEGFTKPAHWTNDPAPKPGPGSRHEEDERPDPTRFGDWEKNGIAIDF' A
#
# COMPACT_ATOMS: atom_id res chain seq x y z
N MET A 1 7.10 49.89 -25.43
CA MET A 1 6.60 50.06 -24.05
C MET A 1 5.73 48.84 -23.76
N GLN A 2 6.22 47.97 -22.89
CA GLN A 2 5.65 46.77 -22.25
C GLN A 2 4.20 46.32 -22.62
N PRO A 3 3.97 45.06 -23.03
CA PRO A 3 2.64 44.44 -22.94
C PRO A 3 2.36 43.95 -21.51
N ASP A 4 1.55 44.72 -20.77
CA ASP A 4 0.96 44.35 -19.47
C ASP A 4 -0.21 43.39 -19.67
N ALA A 5 0.02 42.09 -19.46
CA ALA A 5 -0.98 41.11 -18.99
C ALA A 5 -0.33 39.72 -18.92
N ALA A 6 0.65 39.56 -18.03
CA ALA A 6 1.21 38.24 -17.74
C ALA A 6 0.24 37.48 -16.80
N TYR A 7 -0.30 36.39 -17.33
CA TYR A 7 -1.15 35.38 -16.70
C TYR A 7 -0.76 35.03 -15.25
N PRO A 8 -1.57 35.38 -14.22
CA PRO A 8 -1.24 35.11 -12.82
C PRO A 8 -1.38 33.62 -12.43
N ILE A 9 -1.96 32.79 -13.30
CA ILE A 9 -2.29 31.40 -12.98
C ILE A 9 -1.06 30.48 -13.08
N LEU A 10 -0.09 30.81 -13.94
CA LEU A 10 1.10 29.98 -14.18
C LEU A 10 2.09 29.94 -13.00
N LEU A 11 2.12 30.96 -12.13
CA LEU A 11 3.07 31.04 -11.03
C LEU A 11 2.81 29.97 -9.94
N THR A 12 1.57 29.50 -9.82
CA THR A 12 1.18 28.52 -8.79
C THR A 12 1.47 27.06 -9.17
N MET A 13 1.76 26.79 -10.45
CA MET A 13 2.01 25.43 -10.95
C MET A 13 3.48 24.98 -10.88
N THR A 14 4.39 25.87 -10.46
CA THR A 14 5.82 25.59 -10.31
C THR A 14 6.26 25.42 -8.85
N GLU A 15 5.36 25.57 -7.88
CA GLU A 15 5.70 25.30 -6.48
C GLU A 15 5.62 23.79 -6.20
N GLU A 16 6.76 23.20 -5.89
CA GLU A 16 6.85 21.80 -5.47
C GLU A 16 6.06 21.58 -4.18
N THR A 17 5.09 20.66 -4.22
CA THR A 17 4.30 20.32 -3.04
C THR A 17 5.19 19.60 -2.03
N LYS A 18 5.50 20.27 -0.90
CA LYS A 18 6.37 19.71 0.14
C LYS A 18 5.75 18.43 0.72
N ARG A 19 6.51 17.34 0.71
CA ARG A 19 6.11 16.05 1.29
C ARG A 19 6.07 16.17 2.82
N ALA A 20 4.95 15.79 3.44
CA ALA A 20 4.85 15.69 4.89
C ALA A 20 5.62 14.45 5.39
N THR A 21 6.90 14.62 5.74
CA THR A 21 7.77 13.55 6.27
C THR A 21 7.69 13.40 7.78
N LYS A 22 6.93 14.27 8.46
CA LYS A 22 6.77 14.28 9.91
C LYS A 22 5.30 14.05 10.26
N ARG A 23 5.09 13.35 11.38
CA ARG A 23 3.76 13.13 11.97
C ARG A 23 3.13 14.48 12.36
N PRO A 24 1.86 14.74 12.02
CA PRO A 24 1.15 15.93 12.46
C PRO A 24 1.07 16.06 13.99
N GLU A 25 1.12 17.30 14.47
CA GLU A 25 0.84 17.61 15.88
C GLU A 25 -0.62 17.24 16.19
N GLY A 26 -0.86 16.49 17.28
CA GLY A 26 -2.20 16.08 17.71
C GLY A 26 -2.67 14.70 17.25
N PHE A 27 -1.84 13.89 16.57
CA PHE A 27 -2.21 12.49 16.36
C PHE A 27 -2.18 11.74 17.71
N THR A 28 -3.34 11.32 18.20
CA THR A 28 -3.48 10.49 19.41
C THR A 28 -3.59 9.02 19.02
N LYS A 29 -2.73 8.18 19.61
CA LYS A 29 -2.72 6.73 19.39
C LYS A 29 -3.97 6.09 20.02
N PRO A 30 -4.71 5.20 19.32
CA PRO A 30 -5.82 4.45 19.92
C PRO A 30 -5.35 3.56 21.08
N ALA A 31 -6.22 3.35 22.07
CA ALA A 31 -5.87 2.62 23.30
C ALA A 31 -5.49 1.15 23.07
N HIS A 32 -6.05 0.49 22.05
CA HIS A 32 -5.77 -0.91 21.71
C HIS A 32 -4.46 -1.10 20.91
N TRP A 33 -3.74 -0.02 20.64
CA TRP A 33 -2.61 -0.03 19.73
C TRP A 33 -1.34 -0.17 20.58
N THR A 34 -0.57 -1.25 20.37
CA THR A 34 0.71 -1.47 21.06
C THR A 34 1.89 -1.17 20.12
N ASN A 35 3.07 -0.90 20.68
CA ASN A 35 4.35 -0.84 19.95
C ASN A 35 5.23 -2.06 20.28
N ASP A 36 4.68 -3.04 21.00
CA ASP A 36 5.40 -4.24 21.35
C ASP A 36 5.85 -4.98 20.09
N PRO A 37 7.02 -5.62 20.12
CA PRO A 37 7.48 -6.43 19.00
C PRO A 37 6.48 -7.56 18.72
N ALA A 38 6.39 -7.95 17.45
CA ALA A 38 5.61 -9.13 17.07
C ALA A 38 6.03 -10.35 17.90
N PRO A 39 5.10 -11.25 18.25
CA PRO A 39 5.44 -12.48 18.97
C PRO A 39 6.45 -13.30 18.17
N LYS A 40 7.27 -14.08 18.88
CA LYS A 40 8.21 -14.98 18.23
C LYS A 40 7.42 -15.98 17.37
N PRO A 41 7.88 -16.26 16.12
CA PRO A 41 7.28 -17.31 15.31
C PRO A 41 7.22 -18.62 16.10
N GLY A 42 6.06 -19.29 16.04
CA GLY A 42 5.96 -20.65 16.56
C GLY A 42 6.80 -21.63 15.75
N PRO A 43 6.92 -22.88 16.20
CA PRO A 43 7.46 -23.95 15.38
C PRO A 43 6.68 -24.00 14.07
N GLY A 44 7.36 -23.78 12.94
CA GLY A 44 6.73 -23.92 11.63
C GLY A 44 6.35 -25.38 11.42
N SER A 45 5.06 -25.68 11.47
CA SER A 45 4.58 -26.95 10.91
C SER A 45 4.55 -26.79 9.41
N ARG A 46 5.29 -27.63 8.68
CA ARG A 46 4.96 -27.90 7.29
C ARG A 46 3.55 -28.47 7.34
N HIS A 47 2.56 -27.76 6.79
CA HIS A 47 1.33 -28.43 6.41
C HIS A 47 1.77 -29.50 5.42
N GLU A 48 1.65 -30.77 5.77
CA GLU A 48 1.66 -31.83 4.77
C GLU A 48 0.65 -31.36 3.73
N GLU A 49 1.15 -31.13 2.52
CA GLU A 49 0.40 -30.53 1.43
C GLU A 49 -0.73 -31.48 1.07
N ASP A 50 -1.89 -31.34 1.73
CA ASP A 50 -3.13 -31.38 0.97
C ASP A 50 -2.89 -30.37 -0.14
N GLU A 51 -3.02 -30.82 -1.39
CA GLU A 51 -2.74 -30.13 -2.66
C GLU A 51 -3.39 -28.73 -2.70
N ARG A 52 -2.83 -27.81 -1.94
CA ARG A 52 -3.30 -26.45 -1.75
C ARG A 52 -2.52 -25.63 -2.75
N PRO A 53 -3.21 -24.97 -3.70
CA PRO A 53 -2.53 -24.15 -4.67
C PRO A 53 -1.73 -23.08 -3.94
N ASP A 54 -0.46 -22.96 -4.30
CA ASP A 54 0.43 -21.89 -3.82
C ASP A 54 -0.28 -20.55 -4.05
N PRO A 55 -0.49 -19.71 -3.02
CA PRO A 55 -1.12 -18.41 -3.17
C PRO A 55 -0.36 -17.47 -4.14
N THR A 56 0.89 -17.77 -4.48
CA THR A 56 1.63 -17.06 -5.53
C THR A 56 1.12 -17.40 -6.95
N ARG A 57 0.21 -18.37 -7.09
CA ARG A 57 -0.51 -18.74 -8.33
C ARG A 57 -2.02 -18.39 -8.26
N PHE A 58 -2.40 -17.27 -7.65
CA PHE A 58 -3.75 -16.72 -7.84
C PHE A 58 -3.87 -16.14 -9.27
N GLY A 59 -4.33 -16.95 -10.22
CA GLY A 59 -4.59 -16.52 -11.60
C GLY A 59 -4.74 -17.69 -12.57
N ASP A 60 -4.07 -18.80 -12.28
CA ASP A 60 -4.12 -19.99 -13.13
C ASP A 60 -4.81 -21.14 -12.37
N TRP A 61 -6.13 -21.08 -12.21
CA TRP A 61 -6.90 -22.22 -11.71
C TRP A 61 -7.63 -22.93 -12.85
N GLU A 62 -7.46 -24.25 -12.94
CA GLU A 62 -8.14 -25.10 -13.92
C GLU A 62 -9.07 -26.07 -13.19
N LYS A 63 -10.34 -26.12 -13.61
CA LYS A 63 -11.31 -27.12 -13.14
C LYS A 63 -11.94 -27.82 -14.32
N ASN A 64 -11.78 -29.14 -14.40
CA ASN A 64 -12.32 -29.97 -15.48
C ASN A 64 -11.89 -29.52 -16.89
N GLY A 65 -10.64 -29.11 -17.09
CA GLY A 65 -10.17 -28.65 -18.41
C GLY A 65 -10.44 -27.17 -18.71
N ILE A 66 -11.03 -26.43 -17.77
CA ILE A 66 -11.46 -25.04 -17.99
C ILE A 66 -10.68 -24.12 -17.06
N ALA A 67 -9.93 -23.19 -17.66
CA ALA A 67 -9.29 -22.11 -16.95
C ALA A 67 -10.35 -21.14 -16.42
N ILE A 68 -10.26 -20.81 -15.15
CA ILE A 68 -11.12 -19.84 -14.50
C ILE A 68 -10.20 -18.69 -14.01
N ASP A 69 -10.72 -17.47 -13.83
CA ASP A 69 -10.01 -16.29 -13.29
C ASP A 69 -11.03 -15.43 -12.49
N PHE A 70 -10.60 -14.72 -11.45
CA PHE A 70 -11.46 -13.88 -10.59
C PHE A 70 -11.03 -12.41 -10.58
#